data_AF-A0A530H0A2-F1
#
_entry.id   AF-A0A530H0A2-F1
#
_cell.length_a   1.000
_cell.length_b   1.000
_cell.length_c   1.000
_cell.angle_alpha   90.00
_cell.angle_beta   90.00
_cell.angle_gamma   90.00
#
_symmetry.space_group_name_H-M   'P 1'
#
loop_
_entity.id
_entity.type
_entity.pdbx_description
1 polymer ?
#
loop_
_entity_poly.entity_id
_entity_poly.type
_entity_poly.pdbx_seq_one_letter_code
_entity_poly.pdbx_strand_id
1 'polypeptide(L)'
;IFACGSLVYLAFSISLSLGYVAPAASLANRWDTRLSGALADAVSCNAVVKGFGAEVREDERLANIMTKWRHRARRSWVRGTIIGSTQGVTLVALRVAVVGYALLLWSHGQATPGEIAYVLTSFIVLQGYLRDAGMHVRNVQHSVNDMEELVAIHNQKVDVADRPEAKPIRITNGRIDFENVHFRYANHPLPLYSECSLSIEAGERVGLVGPSGSGKTTFVKLIQRLYDLSGGRILIDGQDVSEVTQESLRSQIAIVQQEPILFHRSLAENIAYGRPGASQAE
;
A
#
# COMPACT_ATOMS: atom_id res chain seq x y z
N ILE A 1 -37.80 18.86 22.47
CA ILE A 1 -38.16 18.22 21.17
C ILE A 1 -36.98 18.26 20.20
N PHE A 2 -36.49 19.45 19.83
CA PHE A 2 -35.38 19.60 18.88
C PHE A 2 -34.10 18.84 19.29
N ALA A 3 -33.56 19.10 20.48
CA ALA A 3 -32.34 18.43 20.96
C ALA A 3 -32.47 16.89 21.01
N CYS A 4 -33.59 16.37 21.54
CA CYS A 4 -33.85 14.93 21.55
C CYS A 4 -33.95 14.35 20.14
N GLY A 5 -34.65 15.04 19.22
CA GLY A 5 -34.77 14.63 17.82
C GLY A 5 -33.43 14.61 17.09
N SER A 6 -32.57 15.58 17.34
CA SER A 6 -31.20 15.63 16.80
C SER A 6 -30.32 14.49 17.31
N LEU A 7 -30.39 14.15 18.61
CA LEU A 7 -29.64 13.02 19.18
C LEU A 7 -30.10 11.68 18.61
N VAL A 8 -31.42 11.48 18.48
CA VAL A 8 -31.99 10.28 17.86
C VAL A 8 -31.57 10.18 16.39
N TYR A 9 -31.59 11.30 15.65
CA TYR A 9 -31.13 11.35 14.27
C TYR A 9 -29.64 10.99 14.14
N LEU A 10 -28.78 11.51 15.02
CA LEU A 10 -27.36 11.19 15.02
C LEU A 10 -27.11 9.71 15.29
N ALA A 11 -27.74 9.15 16.31
CA ALA A 11 -27.62 7.72 16.64
C ALA A 11 -28.10 6.83 15.47
N PHE A 12 -29.24 7.18 14.86
CA PHE A 12 -29.78 6.49 13.69
C PHE A 12 -28.85 6.58 12.48
N SER A 13 -28.32 7.78 12.20
CA SER A 13 -27.41 8.07 11.09
C SER A 13 -26.10 7.28 11.22
N ILE A 14 -25.50 7.28 12.42
CA ILE A 14 -24.28 6.53 12.72
C ILE A 14 -24.53 5.02 12.61
N SER A 15 -25.61 4.52 13.19
CA SER A 15 -25.94 3.09 13.15
C SER A 15 -26.15 2.57 11.72
N LEU A 16 -26.83 3.33 10.86
CA LEU A 16 -27.02 2.96 9.46
C LEU A 16 -25.72 3.04 8.66
N SER A 17 -24.92 4.07 8.92
CA SER A 17 -23.63 4.25 8.28
C SER A 17 -22.69 3.07 8.55
N LEU A 18 -22.55 2.69 9.83
CA LEU A 18 -21.68 1.60 10.28
C LEU A 18 -22.25 0.22 9.96
N GLY A 19 -23.55 -0.01 10.17
CA GLY A 19 -24.16 -1.34 10.03
C GLY A 19 -24.53 -1.73 8.60
N TYR A 20 -24.83 -0.77 7.71
CA TYR A 20 -25.41 -1.06 6.41
C TYR A 20 -24.55 -0.61 5.22
N VAL A 21 -23.92 0.58 5.29
CA VAL A 21 -23.05 1.11 4.22
C VAL A 21 -21.63 0.60 4.35
N ALA A 22 -21.01 0.70 5.53
CA ALA A 22 -19.61 0.33 5.71
C ALA A 22 -19.29 -1.11 5.24
N PRO A 23 -20.12 -2.14 5.50
CA PRO A 23 -19.84 -3.49 5.01
C PRO A 23 -19.96 -3.64 3.48
N ALA A 24 -20.84 -2.84 2.84
CA ALA A 24 -20.97 -2.85 1.38
C ALA A 24 -19.83 -2.08 0.71
N ALA A 25 -19.39 -0.97 1.33
CA ALA A 25 -18.26 -0.19 0.90
C ALA A 25 -16.96 -0.98 1.02
N SER A 26 -16.70 -1.64 2.15
CA SER A 26 -15.50 -2.46 2.35
C SER A 26 -15.42 -3.61 1.33
N LEU A 27 -16.56 -4.24 1.00
CA LEU A 27 -16.60 -5.26 -0.03
C LEU A 27 -16.36 -4.69 -1.43
N ALA A 28 -16.90 -3.52 -1.75
CA ALA A 28 -16.61 -2.85 -3.02
C ALA A 28 -15.12 -2.49 -3.15
N ASN A 29 -14.51 -1.93 -2.10
CA ASN A 29 -13.10 -1.58 -2.06
C ASN A 29 -12.20 -2.81 -2.26
N ARG A 30 -12.51 -3.96 -1.64
CA ARG A 30 -11.75 -5.21 -1.88
C ARG A 30 -11.78 -5.65 -3.35
N TRP A 31 -12.91 -5.47 -4.05
CA TRP A 31 -12.99 -5.78 -5.48
C TRP A 31 -12.28 -4.73 -6.34
N ASP A 32 -12.20 -3.49 -5.87
CA ASP A 32 -11.44 -2.41 -6.50
C ASP A 32 -9.94 -2.72 -6.48
N THR A 33 -9.40 -3.11 -5.31
CA THR A 33 -8.02 -3.59 -5.18
C THR A 33 -7.72 -4.76 -6.11
N ARG A 34 -8.66 -5.73 -6.23
CA ARG A 34 -8.50 -6.88 -7.14
C ARG A 34 -8.50 -6.48 -8.60
N LEU A 35 -9.33 -5.51 -8.99
CA LEU A 35 -9.37 -4.98 -10.36
C LEU A 35 -8.05 -4.27 -10.69
N SER A 36 -7.58 -3.38 -9.81
CA SER A 36 -6.30 -2.68 -9.95
C SER A 36 -5.12 -3.65 -10.02
N GLY A 37 -5.12 -4.69 -9.17
CA GLY A 37 -4.09 -5.74 -9.22
C GLY A 37 -4.12 -6.54 -10.53
N ALA A 38 -5.30 -6.91 -11.03
CA ALA A 38 -5.43 -7.62 -12.30
C ALA A 38 -5.02 -6.76 -13.50
N LEU A 39 -5.34 -5.46 -13.48
CA LEU A 39 -4.89 -4.52 -14.51
C LEU A 39 -3.37 -4.36 -14.50
N ALA A 40 -2.78 -4.19 -13.30
CA ALA A 40 -1.34 -4.11 -13.16
C ALA A 40 -0.64 -5.39 -13.67
N ASP A 41 -1.18 -6.56 -13.36
CA ASP A 41 -0.69 -7.87 -13.84
C ASP A 41 -0.77 -7.95 -15.37
N ALA A 42 -1.94 -7.71 -15.97
CA ALA A 42 -2.13 -7.79 -17.42
C ALA A 42 -1.26 -6.79 -18.20
N VAL A 43 -1.12 -5.56 -17.71
CA VAL A 43 -0.30 -4.52 -18.36
C VAL A 43 1.20 -4.81 -18.19
N SER A 44 1.63 -5.16 -16.98
CA SER A 44 3.05 -5.46 -16.71
C SER A 44 3.51 -6.71 -17.44
N CYS A 45 2.62 -7.70 -17.60
CA CYS A 45 2.88 -8.96 -18.28
C CYS A 45 2.36 -8.98 -19.73
N ASN A 46 2.12 -7.84 -20.36
CA ASN A 46 1.53 -7.77 -21.71
C ASN A 46 2.34 -8.57 -22.76
N ALA A 47 3.67 -8.60 -22.63
CA ALA A 47 4.52 -9.41 -23.49
C ALA A 47 4.22 -10.92 -23.38
N VAL A 48 3.86 -11.40 -22.18
CA VAL A 48 3.43 -12.80 -21.96
C VAL A 48 2.07 -13.04 -22.59
N VAL A 49 1.10 -12.14 -22.37
CA VAL A 49 -0.23 -12.22 -22.98
C VAL A 49 -0.12 -12.33 -24.51
N LYS A 50 0.69 -11.47 -25.12
CA LYS A 50 0.97 -11.48 -26.57
C LYS A 50 1.74 -12.71 -27.01
N GLY A 51 2.76 -13.12 -26.26
CA GLY A 51 3.59 -14.29 -26.58
C GLY A 51 2.80 -15.59 -26.66
N PHE A 52 1.72 -15.70 -25.88
CA PHE A 52 0.83 -16.87 -25.88
C PHE A 52 -0.47 -16.68 -26.67
N GLY A 53 -0.68 -15.54 -27.35
CA GLY A 53 -1.94 -15.24 -28.06
C GLY A 53 -3.16 -15.30 -27.15
N ALA A 54 -3.00 -14.89 -25.89
CA ALA A 54 -3.98 -15.08 -24.82
C ALA A 54 -4.92 -13.88 -24.62
N GLU A 55 -4.96 -12.92 -25.56
CA GLU A 55 -5.69 -11.66 -25.39
C GLU A 55 -7.17 -11.88 -25.06
N VAL A 56 -7.87 -12.73 -25.81
CA VAL A 56 -9.29 -13.01 -25.58
C VAL A 56 -9.52 -13.60 -24.19
N ARG A 57 -8.62 -14.48 -23.73
CA ARG A 57 -8.72 -15.11 -22.41
C ARG A 57 -8.48 -14.09 -21.29
N GLU A 58 -7.54 -13.17 -21.49
CA GLU A 58 -7.24 -12.13 -20.50
C GLU A 58 -8.34 -11.05 -20.47
N ASP A 59 -8.89 -10.69 -21.62
CA ASP A 59 -10.05 -9.80 -21.73
C ASP A 59 -11.28 -10.39 -21.02
N GLU A 60 -11.56 -11.69 -21.22
CA GLU A 60 -12.64 -12.38 -20.51
C GLU A 60 -12.40 -12.42 -18.99
N ARG A 61 -11.15 -12.65 -18.54
CA ARG A 61 -10.78 -12.62 -17.12
C ARG A 61 -11.01 -11.23 -16.54
N LEU A 62 -10.55 -10.17 -17.20
CA LEU A 62 -10.75 -8.78 -16.77
C LEU A 62 -12.24 -8.40 -16.77
N ALA A 63 -12.99 -8.77 -17.80
CA ALA A 63 -14.44 -8.54 -17.88
C ALA A 63 -15.17 -9.21 -16.70
N ASN A 64 -14.79 -10.43 -16.32
CA ASN A 64 -15.35 -11.14 -15.17
C ASN A 64 -15.04 -10.45 -13.83
N ILE A 65 -13.84 -9.88 -13.67
CA ILE A 65 -13.48 -9.12 -12.46
C ILE A 65 -14.24 -7.79 -12.43
N MET A 66 -14.28 -7.09 -13.57
CA MET A 66 -14.95 -5.80 -13.75
C MET A 66 -16.46 -5.91 -13.51
N THR A 67 -17.12 -6.96 -13.98
CA THR A 67 -18.55 -7.19 -13.74
C THR A 67 -18.85 -7.43 -12.26
N LYS A 68 -18.01 -8.20 -11.56
CA LYS A 68 -18.12 -8.41 -10.10
C LYS A 68 -17.89 -7.11 -9.33
N TRP A 69 -16.85 -6.35 -9.66
CA TRP A 69 -16.60 -5.02 -9.10
C TRP A 69 -17.81 -4.11 -9.31
N ARG A 70 -18.29 -3.99 -10.56
CA ARG A 70 -19.45 -3.15 -10.92
C ARG A 70 -20.70 -3.50 -10.10
N HIS A 71 -20.98 -4.78 -9.91
CA HIS A 71 -22.13 -5.20 -9.10
C HIS A 71 -21.98 -4.79 -7.63
N ARG A 72 -20.78 -4.95 -7.04
CA ARG A 72 -20.50 -4.58 -5.65
C ARG A 72 -20.44 -3.08 -5.44
N ALA A 73 -19.80 -2.34 -6.34
CA ALA A 73 -19.76 -0.89 -6.37
C ALA A 73 -21.17 -0.30 -6.50
N ARG A 74 -21.98 -0.81 -7.44
CA ARG A 74 -23.38 -0.40 -7.58
C ARG A 74 -24.18 -0.68 -6.31
N ARG A 75 -24.00 -1.84 -5.68
CA ARG A 75 -24.67 -2.16 -4.41
C ARG A 75 -24.26 -1.19 -3.30
N SER A 76 -22.98 -0.86 -3.18
CA SER A 76 -22.48 0.15 -2.22
C SER A 76 -23.11 1.52 -2.50
N TRP A 77 -23.10 1.96 -3.76
CA TRP A 77 -23.68 3.24 -4.18
C TRP A 77 -25.18 3.32 -3.90
N VAL A 78 -25.96 2.29 -4.29
CA VAL A 78 -27.40 2.23 -4.01
C VAL A 78 -27.67 2.28 -2.51
N ARG A 79 -26.91 1.55 -1.68
CA ARG A 79 -27.05 1.60 -0.22
C ARG A 79 -26.75 2.97 0.36
N GLY A 80 -25.69 3.63 -0.15
CA GLY A 80 -25.35 5.01 0.21
C GLY A 80 -26.48 5.98 -0.15
N THR A 81 -27.04 5.86 -1.35
CA THR A 81 -28.18 6.68 -1.81
C THR A 81 -29.43 6.42 -0.98
N ILE A 82 -29.77 5.16 -0.68
CA ILE A 82 -30.92 4.82 0.18
C ILE A 82 -30.77 5.48 1.54
N ILE A 83 -29.61 5.39 2.18
CA ILE A 83 -29.38 6.03 3.49
C ILE A 83 -29.43 7.54 3.40
N GLY A 84 -28.82 8.15 2.38
CA GLY A 84 -28.90 9.59 2.17
C GLY A 84 -30.35 10.07 2.02
N SER A 85 -31.17 9.31 1.26
CA SER A 85 -32.60 9.58 1.12
C SER A 85 -33.38 9.37 2.43
N THR A 86 -33.14 8.28 3.16
CA THR A 86 -33.78 8.01 4.46
C THR A 86 -33.42 9.08 5.50
N GLN A 87 -32.16 9.50 5.56
CA GLN A 87 -31.69 10.61 6.38
C GLN A 87 -32.38 11.92 5.98
N GLY A 88 -32.51 12.20 4.68
CA GLY A 88 -33.22 13.36 4.16
C GLY A 88 -34.69 13.39 4.58
N VAL A 89 -35.41 12.28 4.41
CA VAL A 89 -36.82 12.13 4.83
C VAL A 89 -36.97 12.32 6.34
N THR A 90 -36.06 11.75 7.13
CA THR A 90 -36.08 11.90 8.60
C THR A 90 -35.89 13.35 9.03
N LEU A 91 -34.98 14.09 8.39
CA LEU A 91 -34.77 15.52 8.64
C LEU A 91 -35.99 16.35 8.25
N VAL A 92 -36.66 16.02 7.13
CA VAL A 92 -37.89 16.69 6.71
C VAL A 92 -39.02 16.43 7.72
N ALA A 93 -39.18 15.19 8.19
CA ALA A 93 -40.16 14.85 9.22
C ALA A 93 -39.90 15.61 10.52
N LEU A 94 -38.65 15.68 10.97
CA LEU A 94 -38.25 16.48 12.13
C LEU A 94 -38.55 17.96 11.91
N ARG A 95 -38.29 18.49 10.71
CA ARG A 95 -38.60 19.88 10.34
C ARG A 95 -40.09 20.18 10.45
N VAL A 96 -40.94 19.32 9.89
CA VAL A 96 -42.40 19.45 9.95
C VAL A 96 -42.88 19.40 11.40
N ALA A 97 -42.34 18.49 12.22
CA ALA A 97 -42.69 18.41 13.64
C ALA A 97 -42.31 19.68 14.42
N VAL A 98 -41.10 20.22 14.19
CA VAL A 98 -40.63 21.45 14.85
C VAL A 98 -41.45 22.66 14.42
N VAL A 99 -41.68 22.84 13.12
CA VAL A 99 -42.50 23.95 12.58
C VAL A 99 -43.94 23.83 13.07
N GLY A 100 -44.53 22.64 13.02
CA GLY A 100 -45.90 22.40 13.48
C GLY A 100 -46.07 22.72 14.96
N TYR A 101 -45.12 22.29 15.80
CA TYR A 101 -45.13 22.63 17.23
C TYR A 101 -44.94 24.12 17.49
N ALA A 102 -44.06 24.80 16.74
CA ALA A 102 -43.88 26.25 16.83
C ALA A 102 -45.16 27.02 16.45
N LEU A 103 -45.87 26.58 15.41
CA LEU A 103 -47.16 27.16 15.00
C LEU A 103 -48.27 26.91 16.04
N LEU A 104 -48.29 25.74 16.69
CA LEU A 104 -49.22 25.46 17.77
C LEU A 104 -48.96 26.35 19.00
N LEU A 105 -47.71 26.57 19.38
CA LEU A 105 -47.36 27.51 20.46
C LEU A 105 -47.80 28.94 20.12
N TRP A 106 -47.63 29.35 18.87
CA TRP A 106 -48.09 30.64 18.39
C TRP A 106 -49.61 30.79 18.44
N SER A 107 -50.35 29.76 18.03
CA SER A 107 -51.82 29.79 18.03
C SER A 107 -52.41 29.86 19.44
N HIS A 108 -51.71 29.35 20.46
CA HIS A 108 -52.09 29.46 21.87
C HIS A 108 -51.59 30.76 22.53
N GLY A 109 -50.95 31.67 21.77
CA GLY A 109 -50.39 32.91 22.31
C GLY A 109 -49.16 32.73 23.21
N GLN A 110 -48.53 31.55 23.18
CA GLN A 110 -47.39 31.19 24.03
C GLN A 110 -46.04 31.48 23.39
N ALA A 111 -46.02 31.95 22.13
CA ALA A 111 -44.79 32.29 21.40
C ALA A 111 -44.95 33.59 20.62
N THR A 112 -43.88 34.38 20.58
CA THR A 112 -43.76 35.61 19.81
C THR A 112 -43.28 35.34 18.37
N PRO A 113 -43.56 36.24 17.41
CA PRO A 113 -43.03 36.10 16.04
C PRO A 113 -41.50 36.00 15.97
N GLY A 114 -40.79 36.69 16.88
CA GLY A 114 -39.34 36.63 16.98
C GLY A 114 -38.82 35.26 17.43
N GLU A 115 -39.48 34.62 18.40
CA GLU A 115 -39.13 33.27 18.86
C GLU A 115 -39.34 32.22 17.76
N ILE A 116 -40.39 32.35 16.96
CA ILE A 116 -40.63 31.45 15.82
C ILE A 116 -39.54 31.62 14.76
N ALA A 117 -39.20 32.86 14.41
CA ALA A 117 -38.11 33.15 13.47
C ALA A 117 -36.76 32.59 13.97
N TYR A 118 -36.49 32.72 15.27
CA TYR A 118 -35.30 32.15 15.91
C TYR A 118 -35.26 30.62 15.82
N VAL A 119 -36.36 29.92 16.11
CA VAL A 119 -36.43 28.45 16.02
C VAL A 119 -36.23 27.98 14.58
N LEU A 120 -36.84 28.65 13.60
CA LEU A 120 -36.73 28.29 12.19
C LEU A 120 -35.32 28.49 11.63
N THR A 121 -34.68 29.63 11.96
CA THR A 121 -33.32 29.94 11.51
C THR A 121 -32.28 29.04 12.18
N SER A 122 -32.41 28.81 13.50
CA SER A 122 -31.55 27.88 14.24
C SER A 122 -31.65 26.46 13.69
N PHE A 123 -32.86 26.02 13.29
CA PHE A 123 -33.06 24.70 12.69
C PHE A 123 -32.31 24.54 11.36
N ILE A 124 -32.31 25.55 10.49
CA ILE A 124 -31.62 25.50 9.19
C ILE A 124 -30.11 25.30 9.39
N VAL A 125 -29.51 26.06 10.30
CA VAL A 125 -28.07 25.96 10.61
C VAL A 125 -27.74 24.57 11.15
N LEU A 126 -28.50 24.08 12.13
CA LEU A 126 -28.28 22.78 12.73
C LEU A 126 -28.52 21.61 11.76
N GLN A 127 -29.48 21.75 10.83
CA GLN A 127 -29.73 20.75 9.80
C GLN A 127 -28.51 20.52 8.90
N GLY A 128 -27.76 21.57 8.57
CA GLY A 128 -26.50 21.48 7.83
C GLY A 128 -25.51 20.57 8.55
N TYR A 129 -25.22 20.87 9.83
CA TYR A 129 -24.29 20.09 10.64
C TYR A 129 -24.74 18.64 10.86
N LEU A 130 -26.04 18.40 11.07
CA LEU A 130 -26.57 17.05 11.27
C LEU A 130 -26.41 16.18 10.01
N ARG A 131 -26.66 16.75 8.83
CA ARG A 131 -26.51 16.03 7.55
C ARG A 131 -25.07 15.56 7.34
N ASP A 132 -24.09 16.38 7.70
CA ASP A 132 -22.68 16.10 7.43
C ASP A 132 -22.02 15.22 8.51
N ALA A 133 -22.61 15.15 9.72
CA ALA A 133 -22.09 14.34 10.82
C ALA A 133 -21.81 12.87 10.43
N GLY A 134 -22.73 12.24 9.69
CA GLY A 134 -22.53 10.86 9.21
C GLY A 134 -21.40 10.72 8.20
N MET A 135 -21.16 11.74 7.38
CA MET A 135 -20.03 11.79 6.46
C MET A 135 -18.71 11.94 7.22
N HIS A 136 -18.65 12.86 8.19
CA HIS A 136 -17.45 13.06 9.02
C HIS A 136 -17.06 11.79 9.79
N VAL A 137 -18.03 11.08 10.39
CA VAL A 137 -17.76 9.80 11.07
C VAL A 137 -17.17 8.76 10.11
N ARG A 138 -17.70 8.64 8.88
CA ARG A 138 -17.14 7.72 7.88
C ARG A 138 -15.73 8.12 7.46
N ASN A 139 -15.49 9.42 7.24
CA ASN A 139 -14.18 9.91 6.83
C ASN A 139 -13.14 9.64 7.91
N VAL A 140 -13.47 9.88 9.18
CA VAL A 140 -12.60 9.55 10.31
C VAL A 140 -12.31 8.04 10.35
N GLN A 141 -13.33 7.19 10.22
CA GLN A 141 -13.12 5.74 10.21
C GLN A 141 -12.23 5.30 9.04
N HIS A 142 -12.43 5.87 7.86
CA HIS A 142 -11.59 5.58 6.69
C HIS A 142 -10.14 5.98 6.95
N SER A 143 -9.91 7.21 7.43
CA SER A 143 -8.57 7.68 7.76
C SER A 143 -7.90 6.84 8.84
N VAL A 144 -8.63 6.37 9.85
CA VAL A 144 -8.08 5.45 10.87
C VAL A 144 -7.63 4.15 10.23
N ASN A 145 -8.45 3.53 9.36
CA ASN A 145 -8.08 2.30 8.67
C ASN A 145 -6.84 2.50 7.76
N ASP A 146 -6.78 3.62 7.02
CA ASP A 146 -5.62 3.94 6.19
C ASP A 146 -4.36 4.12 7.05
N MET A 147 -4.49 4.75 8.22
CA MET A 147 -3.35 4.94 9.13
C MET A 147 -2.90 3.62 9.75
N GLU A 148 -3.83 2.71 10.07
CA GLU A 148 -3.48 1.36 10.54
C GLU A 148 -2.62 0.61 9.51
N GLU A 149 -2.97 0.71 8.21
CA GLU A 149 -2.18 0.11 7.12
C GLU A 149 -0.81 0.77 6.99
N LEU A 150 -0.73 2.10 7.01
CA LEU A 150 0.55 2.82 6.95
C LEU A 150 1.45 2.50 8.15
N VAL A 151 0.89 2.41 9.35
CA VAL A 151 1.63 2.01 10.56
C VAL A 151 2.08 0.56 10.46
N ALA A 152 1.28 -0.34 9.87
CA ALA A 152 1.69 -1.72 9.64
C ALA A 152 2.88 -1.82 8.68
N ILE A 153 2.89 -1.04 7.59
CA ILE A 153 4.02 -0.95 6.65
C ILE A 153 5.24 -0.33 7.33
N HIS A 154 5.06 0.77 8.06
CA HIS A 154 6.15 1.44 8.78
C HIS A 154 6.81 0.53 9.83
N ASN A 155 6.01 -0.29 10.52
CA ASN A 155 6.50 -1.23 11.52
C ASN A 155 7.04 -2.55 10.93
N GLN A 156 6.99 -2.72 9.60
CA GLN A 156 7.58 -3.89 8.97
C GLN A 156 9.10 -3.87 9.20
N LYS A 157 9.62 -4.98 9.74
CA LYS A 157 11.06 -5.11 9.97
C LYS A 157 11.79 -5.16 8.63
N VAL A 158 12.89 -4.42 8.54
CA VAL A 158 13.80 -4.51 7.40
C VAL A 158 14.50 -5.87 7.48
N ASP A 159 14.42 -6.66 6.41
CA ASP A 159 14.98 -8.02 6.36
C ASP A 159 16.51 -8.02 6.50
N VAL A 160 17.18 -7.04 5.91
CA VAL A 160 18.65 -6.86 5.97
C VAL A 160 18.95 -5.44 6.45
N ALA A 161 19.32 -5.31 7.73
CA ALA A 161 19.64 -4.03 8.35
C ALA A 161 21.16 -3.89 8.58
N ASP A 162 21.68 -2.67 8.43
CA ASP A 162 23.04 -2.37 8.85
C ASP A 162 23.15 -2.45 10.38
N ARG A 163 24.26 -3.02 10.87
CA ARG A 163 24.52 -3.05 12.31
C ARG A 163 24.76 -1.61 12.80
N PRO A 164 24.42 -1.26 14.06
CA PRO A 164 24.63 0.09 14.58
C PRO A 164 26.07 0.59 14.50
N GLU A 165 27.04 -0.33 14.56
CA GLU A 165 28.48 -0.05 14.49
C GLU A 165 29.06 -0.28 13.09
N ALA A 166 28.22 -0.48 12.07
CA ALA A 166 28.67 -0.79 10.72
C ALA A 166 29.49 0.37 10.14
N LYS A 167 30.67 0.05 9.61
CA LYS A 167 31.59 1.04 9.03
C LYS A 167 31.54 0.98 7.50
N PRO A 168 31.94 2.05 6.79
CA PRO A 168 32.17 1.96 5.36
C PRO A 168 33.25 0.92 5.04
N ILE A 169 32.98 0.03 4.09
CA ILE A 169 33.96 -0.94 3.62
C ILE A 169 35.15 -0.23 2.96
N ARG A 170 36.35 -0.78 3.13
CA ARG A 170 37.56 -0.31 2.44
C ARG A 170 38.15 -1.43 1.61
N ILE A 171 37.83 -1.46 0.32
CA ILE A 171 38.38 -2.47 -0.60
C ILE A 171 39.70 -1.94 -1.16
N THR A 172 40.77 -2.72 -1.03
CA THR A 172 42.10 -2.41 -1.56
C THR A 172 42.52 -3.35 -2.67
N ASN A 173 42.36 -4.66 -2.47
CA ASN A 173 42.79 -5.69 -3.41
C ASN A 173 41.59 -6.39 -4.07
N GLY A 174 40.47 -6.53 -3.34
CA GLY A 174 39.26 -7.19 -3.84
C GLY A 174 39.29 -8.71 -3.73
N ARG A 175 40.01 -9.27 -2.75
CA ARG A 175 39.95 -10.70 -2.42
C ARG A 175 38.60 -11.01 -1.77
N ILE A 176 37.97 -12.13 -2.14
CA ILE A 176 36.67 -12.54 -1.59
C ILE A 176 36.80 -13.93 -0.98
N ASP A 177 36.40 -14.11 0.28
CA ASP A 177 36.43 -15.40 0.96
C ASP A 177 35.01 -15.76 1.45
N PHE A 178 34.55 -16.95 1.06
CA PHE A 178 33.38 -17.61 1.61
C PHE A 178 33.88 -18.57 2.68
N GLU A 179 33.45 -18.39 3.93
CA GLU A 179 33.86 -19.23 5.05
C GLU A 179 32.64 -19.95 5.63
N ASN A 180 32.52 -21.24 5.31
CA ASN A 180 31.47 -22.14 5.78
C ASN A 180 30.07 -21.53 5.60
N VAL A 181 29.80 -20.99 4.41
CA VAL A 181 28.55 -20.26 4.15
C VAL A 181 27.36 -21.21 4.11
N HIS A 182 26.38 -20.93 4.97
CA HIS A 182 25.08 -21.57 4.99
C HIS A 182 24.02 -20.56 4.55
N PHE A 183 23.15 -20.93 3.62
CA PHE A 183 22.10 -20.04 3.14
C PHE A 183 20.83 -20.79 2.74
N ARG A 184 19.68 -20.24 3.15
CA ARG A 184 18.35 -20.69 2.78
C ARG A 184 17.44 -19.47 2.60
N TYR A 185 16.70 -19.43 1.49
CA TYR A 185 15.64 -18.43 1.31
C TYR A 185 14.51 -18.68 2.32
N ALA A 186 13.94 -17.63 2.92
CA ALA A 186 12.91 -17.74 3.96
C ALA A 186 11.72 -18.62 3.56
N ASN A 187 11.30 -18.56 2.29
CA ASN A 187 10.16 -19.30 1.75
C ASN A 187 10.54 -20.64 1.12
N HIS A 188 11.78 -21.12 1.29
CA HIS A 188 12.25 -22.36 0.69
C HIS A 188 12.61 -23.40 1.76
N PRO A 189 12.08 -24.64 1.68
CA PRO A 189 12.27 -25.64 2.72
C PRO A 189 13.71 -26.17 2.79
N LEU A 190 14.39 -26.26 1.64
CA LEU A 190 15.75 -26.79 1.54
C LEU A 190 16.80 -25.67 1.52
N PRO A 191 17.96 -25.87 2.19
CA PRO A 191 19.08 -24.95 2.08
C PRO A 191 19.61 -24.93 0.64
N LEU A 192 20.03 -23.76 0.18
CA LEU A 192 20.71 -23.60 -1.10
C LEU A 192 22.21 -23.82 -0.95
N TYR A 193 22.79 -23.30 0.13
CA TYR A 193 24.17 -23.58 0.53
C TYR A 193 24.17 -24.22 1.90
N SER A 194 24.77 -25.41 2.00
CA SER A 194 24.85 -26.18 3.24
C SER A 194 26.21 -26.08 3.92
N GLU A 195 27.27 -25.71 3.21
CA GLU A 195 28.62 -25.44 3.71
C GLU A 195 29.49 -25.03 2.50
N CYS A 196 29.39 -23.78 2.07
CA CYS A 196 30.15 -23.28 0.92
C CYS A 196 31.41 -22.54 1.39
N SER A 197 32.58 -23.08 1.05
CA SER A 197 33.87 -22.47 1.32
C SER A 197 34.68 -22.32 0.03
N LEU A 198 35.14 -21.11 -0.26
CA LEU A 198 35.79 -20.73 -1.50
C LEU A 198 36.59 -19.44 -1.26
N SER A 199 37.78 -19.35 -1.81
CA SER A 199 38.56 -18.11 -1.88
C SER A 199 38.74 -17.69 -3.33
N ILE A 200 38.50 -16.41 -3.61
CA ILE A 200 38.74 -15.77 -4.90
C ILE A 200 39.81 -14.72 -4.69
N GLU A 201 40.97 -14.90 -5.34
CA GLU A 201 42.10 -14.01 -5.17
C GLU A 201 41.88 -12.68 -5.91
N ALA A 202 42.60 -11.65 -5.45
CA ALA A 202 42.53 -10.33 -6.06
C ALA A 202 42.90 -10.37 -7.55
N GLY A 203 42.02 -9.84 -8.40
CA GLY A 203 42.19 -9.82 -9.86
C GLY A 203 41.87 -11.15 -10.58
N GLU A 204 41.48 -12.19 -9.83
CA GLU A 204 41.07 -13.47 -10.40
C GLU A 204 39.75 -13.34 -11.18
N ARG A 205 39.64 -14.09 -12.29
CA ARG A 205 38.42 -14.17 -13.10
C ARG A 205 37.78 -15.53 -12.92
N VAL A 206 36.68 -15.57 -12.18
CA VAL A 206 35.98 -16.82 -11.84
C VAL A 206 34.73 -17.00 -12.68
N GLY A 207 34.58 -18.19 -13.29
CA GLY A 207 33.37 -18.60 -13.99
C GLY A 207 32.53 -19.55 -13.15
N LEU A 208 31.29 -19.19 -12.84
CA LEU A 208 30.35 -20.07 -12.13
C LEU A 208 29.54 -20.91 -13.12
N VAL A 209 29.77 -22.21 -13.15
CA VAL A 209 29.09 -23.15 -14.06
C VAL A 209 28.26 -24.15 -13.25
N GLY A 210 27.05 -24.45 -13.73
CA GLY A 210 26.17 -25.44 -13.11
C GLY A 210 24.75 -25.38 -13.68
N PRO A 211 23.90 -26.37 -13.35
CA PRO A 211 22.52 -26.42 -13.84
C PRO A 211 21.69 -25.21 -13.39
N SER A 212 20.56 -24.95 -14.05
CA SER A 212 19.63 -23.91 -13.59
C SER A 212 19.20 -24.20 -12.15
N GLY A 213 19.07 -23.15 -11.33
CA GLY A 213 18.74 -23.28 -9.90
C GLY A 213 19.91 -23.67 -8.98
N SER A 214 21.12 -23.91 -9.48
CA SER A 214 22.30 -24.27 -8.66
C SER A 214 22.83 -23.16 -7.73
N GLY A 215 22.16 -22.02 -7.68
CA GLY A 215 22.53 -20.90 -6.81
C GLY A 215 23.50 -19.87 -7.39
N LYS A 216 23.94 -19.98 -8.65
CA LYS A 216 24.88 -19.01 -9.28
C LYS A 216 24.47 -17.54 -9.11
N THR A 217 23.20 -17.21 -9.37
CA THR A 217 22.69 -15.84 -9.17
C THR A 217 22.63 -15.48 -7.70
N THR A 218 22.31 -16.43 -6.83
CA THR A 218 22.30 -16.22 -5.38
C THR A 218 23.71 -15.92 -4.85
N PHE A 219 24.74 -16.61 -5.34
CA PHE A 219 26.14 -16.33 -5.01
C PHE A 219 26.47 -14.84 -5.15
N VAL A 220 26.14 -14.25 -6.31
CA VAL A 220 26.36 -12.82 -6.59
C VAL A 220 25.51 -11.92 -5.70
N LYS A 221 24.28 -12.34 -5.37
CA LYS A 221 23.39 -11.61 -4.43
C LYS A 221 23.91 -11.62 -3.00
N LEU A 222 24.57 -12.69 -2.57
CA LEU A 222 25.16 -12.81 -1.22
C LEU A 222 26.40 -11.92 -1.06
N ILE A 223 27.24 -11.81 -2.09
CA ILE A 223 28.39 -10.87 -2.07
C ILE A 223 27.92 -9.42 -1.89
N GLN A 224 26.82 -9.03 -2.53
CA GLN A 224 26.20 -7.70 -2.38
C GLN A 224 25.40 -7.52 -1.08
N ARG A 225 25.33 -8.58 -0.26
CA ARG A 225 24.49 -8.66 0.92
C ARG A 225 23.04 -8.20 0.63
N LEU A 226 22.45 -8.76 -0.42
CA LEU A 226 21.00 -8.62 -0.68
C LEU A 226 20.17 -9.58 0.18
N TYR A 227 20.82 -10.57 0.79
CA TYR A 227 20.27 -11.46 1.79
C TYR A 227 21.33 -11.70 2.87
N ASP A 228 20.92 -11.81 4.13
CA ASP A 228 21.81 -12.26 5.20
C ASP A 228 21.96 -13.80 5.19
N LEU A 229 23.10 -14.27 5.68
CA LEU A 229 23.44 -15.68 5.73
C LEU A 229 22.69 -16.38 6.87
N SER A 230 22.43 -17.68 6.70
CA SER A 230 21.92 -18.54 7.78
C SER A 230 23.05 -19.03 8.69
N GLY A 231 24.31 -18.90 8.26
CA GLY A 231 25.52 -19.25 9.01
C GLY A 231 26.78 -19.04 8.16
N GLY A 232 27.95 -19.04 8.81
CA GLY A 232 29.22 -18.68 8.17
C GLY A 232 29.33 -17.18 7.91
N ARG A 233 30.28 -16.80 7.04
CA ARG A 233 30.50 -15.40 6.66
C ARG A 233 31.10 -15.27 5.26
N ILE A 234 30.93 -14.08 4.67
CA ILE A 234 31.60 -13.67 3.44
C ILE A 234 32.48 -12.48 3.78
N LEU A 235 33.75 -12.58 3.42
CA LEU A 235 34.75 -11.54 3.64
C LEU A 235 35.15 -10.92 2.31
N ILE A 236 35.38 -9.61 2.30
CA ILE A 236 36.07 -8.91 1.21
C ILE A 236 37.28 -8.19 1.79
N ASP A 237 38.48 -8.53 1.34
CA ASP A 237 39.75 -8.10 1.93
C ASP A 237 39.78 -8.30 3.47
N GLY A 238 39.24 -9.42 3.94
CA GLY A 238 39.15 -9.77 5.35
C GLY A 238 38.05 -9.05 6.15
N GLN A 239 37.28 -8.15 5.54
CA GLN A 239 36.15 -7.47 6.17
C GLN A 239 34.84 -8.24 5.93
N ASP A 240 34.12 -8.57 7.00
CA ASP A 240 32.82 -9.24 6.90
C ASP A 240 31.77 -8.30 6.29
N VAL A 241 31.11 -8.76 5.22
CA VAL A 241 30.08 -7.98 4.52
C VAL A 241 28.90 -7.62 5.42
N SER A 242 28.66 -8.39 6.49
CA SER A 242 27.61 -8.13 7.50
C SER A 242 27.97 -7.05 8.52
N GLU A 243 29.24 -6.64 8.58
CA GLU A 243 29.76 -5.64 9.53
C GLU A 243 30.03 -4.28 8.87
N VAL A 244 29.80 -4.16 7.57
CA VAL A 244 29.93 -2.92 6.82
C VAL A 244 28.58 -2.38 6.39
N THR A 245 28.53 -1.08 6.07
CA THR A 245 27.31 -0.45 5.56
C THR A 245 26.98 -0.96 4.15
N GLN A 246 25.72 -1.31 3.91
CA GLN A 246 25.23 -1.83 2.62
C GLN A 246 25.52 -0.87 1.45
N GLU A 247 25.38 0.44 1.69
CA GLU A 247 25.68 1.48 0.70
C GLU A 247 27.14 1.43 0.27
N SER A 248 28.07 1.43 1.23
CA SER A 248 29.51 1.36 0.93
C SER A 248 29.88 0.07 0.20
N LEU A 249 29.29 -1.06 0.58
CA LEU A 249 29.53 -2.34 -0.08
C LEU A 249 29.07 -2.34 -1.55
N ARG A 250 27.82 -1.93 -1.79
CA ARG A 250 27.21 -2.00 -3.12
C ARG A 250 27.80 -0.97 -4.09
N SER A 251 28.25 0.18 -3.59
CA SER A 251 28.95 1.19 -4.41
C SER A 251 30.31 0.73 -4.94
N GLN A 252 30.93 -0.28 -4.33
CA GLN A 252 32.20 -0.85 -4.77
C GLN A 252 32.03 -2.07 -5.69
N ILE A 253 30.80 -2.51 -5.96
CA ILE A 253 30.51 -3.71 -6.75
C ILE A 253 29.72 -3.31 -8.00
N ALA A 254 30.35 -3.45 -9.17
CA ALA A 254 29.65 -3.30 -10.45
C ALA A 254 28.92 -4.60 -10.82
N ILE A 255 27.66 -4.48 -11.28
CA ILE A 255 26.83 -5.63 -11.67
C ILE A 255 26.26 -5.37 -13.06
N VAL A 256 26.38 -6.39 -13.91
CA VAL A 256 25.69 -6.44 -15.19
C VAL A 256 24.62 -7.52 -15.08
N GLN A 257 23.35 -7.09 -15.14
CA GLN A 257 22.22 -8.01 -15.06
C GLN A 257 22.03 -8.74 -16.40
N GLN A 258 21.53 -9.97 -16.35
CA GLN A 258 21.20 -10.76 -17.55
C GLN A 258 20.15 -10.06 -18.41
N GLU A 259 19.15 -9.45 -17.77
CA GLU A 259 18.13 -8.61 -18.40
C GLU A 259 18.25 -7.20 -17.79
N PRO A 260 18.78 -6.21 -18.52
CA PRO A 260 18.97 -4.86 -17.97
C PRO A 260 17.61 -4.18 -17.78
N ILE A 261 17.37 -3.70 -16.56
CA ILE A 261 16.20 -2.87 -16.24
C ILE A 261 16.62 -1.41 -16.33
N LEU A 262 15.91 -0.64 -17.15
CA LEU A 262 16.12 0.81 -17.29
C LEU A 262 14.98 1.56 -16.63
N PHE A 263 15.30 2.67 -15.99
CA PHE A 263 14.28 3.63 -15.57
C PHE A 263 13.68 4.30 -16.81
N HIS A 264 12.42 4.72 -16.70
CA HIS A 264 11.73 5.52 -17.71
C HIS A 264 12.28 6.95 -17.74
N ARG A 265 13.52 7.09 -18.21
CA ARG A 265 14.38 8.28 -18.23
C ARG A 265 15.24 8.28 -19.49
N SER A 266 16.00 9.33 -19.73
CA SER A 266 16.96 9.36 -20.85
C SER A 266 18.07 8.31 -20.69
N LEU A 267 18.76 8.00 -21.79
CA LEU A 267 19.94 7.12 -21.76
C LEU A 267 21.04 7.70 -20.87
N ALA A 268 21.29 9.01 -20.98
CA ALA A 268 22.29 9.70 -20.17
C ALA A 268 21.99 9.56 -18.66
N GLU A 269 20.73 9.72 -18.24
CA GLU A 269 20.35 9.55 -16.83
C GLU A 269 20.46 8.10 -16.34
N ASN A 270 20.17 7.12 -17.18
CA ASN A 270 20.34 5.71 -16.83
C ASN A 270 21.83 5.33 -16.70
N ILE A 271 22.70 5.89 -17.53
CA ILE A 271 24.15 5.68 -17.44
C ILE A 271 24.71 6.39 -16.18
N ALA A 272 24.35 7.66 -15.98
CA ALA A 272 24.78 8.44 -14.83
C ALA A 272 24.29 7.88 -13.48
N TYR A 273 23.26 7.02 -13.47
CA TYR A 273 22.82 6.32 -12.27
C TYR A 273 23.92 5.46 -11.63
N GLY A 274 24.83 4.90 -12.44
CA GLY A 274 25.95 4.09 -11.93
C GLY A 274 27.03 4.91 -11.22
N ARG A 275 27.15 6.21 -11.54
CA ARG A 275 28.10 7.13 -10.91
C ARG A 275 27.51 8.54 -10.86
N PRO A 276 26.73 8.87 -9.81
CA PRO A 276 26.16 10.20 -9.64
C PRO A 276 27.27 11.28 -9.67
N GLY A 277 27.05 12.34 -10.45
CA GLY A 277 28.01 13.43 -10.60
C GLY A 277 29.09 13.22 -11.67
N ALA A 278 29.04 12.12 -12.43
CA ALA A 278 29.86 11.98 -13.64
C ALA A 278 29.59 13.14 -14.63
N SER A 279 30.64 13.65 -15.25
CA SER A 279 30.51 14.65 -16.32
C SER A 279 29.91 14.02 -17.58
N GLN A 280 29.40 14.84 -18.51
CA GLN A 280 28.83 14.32 -19.77
C GLN A 280 29.87 13.57 -20.65
N ALA A 281 31.16 13.80 -20.42
CA ALA A 281 32.25 13.14 -21.13
C ALA A 281 32.68 11.81 -20.49
N GLU A 282 32.38 11.60 -19.20
CA GLU A 282 32.63 10.37 -18.45
C GLU A 282 31.45 9.40 -18.57
#